data_AF-A0A5C7M2J7-F1
#
_entry.id   AF-A0A5C7M2J7-F1
#
_cell.length_a   1.000
_cell.length_b   1.000
_cell.length_c   1.000
_cell.angle_alpha   90.00
_cell.angle_beta   90.00
_cell.angle_gamma   90.00
#
_symmetry.space_group_name_H-M   'P 1'
#
loop_
_entity.id
_entity.type
_entity.pdbx_description
1 polymer ?
#
loop_
_entity_poly.entity_id
_entity_poly.type
_entity_poly.pdbx_seq_one_letter_code
_entity_poly.pdbx_strand_id
1 'polypeptide(L)'
;MLTLTREQWARFAPKCPAAWTDALFFQLPVLVEAGILDNERRWCHFAATVYHETNAFKDLRENLHYRSTHALRKAWPSRFGRKSDAELAPLLGNPVGLADQVYGCYSGRHASVIGDLVPGEAWAWRGGGWFHTTFKPPVDAYCRKLGIVPTPANALDDPVLTLRFAVLEWTETGCNEVADANDLRRVAKAINTGSADSNIEPNGMDGRKAAFARAWKIWGEFGAADVPAAPVTLAKVVGAVTTGAVAVEAGGRAVNAVLPTPPAAPVAVPSVPSVDLAPARQVADQASDFVGIGKALGEFGAFLVGHPLMAGAVFGAIAAVWLLPVALGWARRVR
;
A
#
# COMPACT_ATOMS: atom_id res chain seq x y z
N MET A 1 -5.91 -15.24 -14.52
CA MET A 1 -6.36 -15.19 -13.12
C MET A 1 -6.12 -16.55 -12.48
N LEU A 2 -5.24 -16.58 -11.49
CA LEU A 2 -4.81 -17.77 -10.76
C LEU A 2 -5.88 -18.20 -9.74
N THR A 3 -6.24 -19.49 -9.74
CA THR A 3 -7.10 -20.08 -8.72
C THR A 3 -6.26 -20.67 -7.61
N LEU A 4 -6.48 -20.22 -6.37
CA LEU A 4 -5.80 -20.73 -5.18
C LEU A 4 -6.64 -21.78 -4.47
N THR A 5 -6.02 -22.87 -4.01
CA THR A 5 -6.69 -23.88 -3.17
C THR A 5 -6.07 -23.96 -1.77
N ARG A 6 -6.87 -24.39 -0.79
CA ARG A 6 -6.41 -24.55 0.60
C ARG A 6 -5.32 -25.61 0.72
N GLU A 7 -5.35 -26.64 -0.11
CA GLU A 7 -4.34 -27.70 -0.16
C GLU A 7 -2.98 -27.16 -0.65
N GLN A 8 -3.00 -26.33 -1.70
CA GLN A 8 -1.79 -25.65 -2.19
C GLN A 8 -1.24 -24.70 -1.12
N TRP A 9 -2.12 -23.91 -0.48
CA TRP A 9 -1.73 -23.01 0.59
C TRP A 9 -1.14 -23.77 1.79
N ALA A 10 -1.74 -24.87 2.23
CA ALA A 10 -1.22 -25.70 3.33
C ALA A 10 0.14 -26.31 2.99
N ARG A 11 0.37 -26.68 1.72
CA ARG A 11 1.71 -27.10 1.25
C ARG A 11 2.71 -25.94 1.30
N PHE A 12 2.31 -24.74 0.95
CA PHE A 12 3.18 -23.56 1.00
C PHE A 12 3.47 -23.10 2.43
N ALA A 13 2.45 -22.91 3.26
CA ALA A 13 2.56 -22.37 4.61
C ALA A 13 1.99 -23.36 5.65
N PRO A 14 2.65 -24.51 5.90
CA PRO A 14 2.13 -25.56 6.78
C PRO A 14 2.02 -25.15 8.25
N LYS A 15 2.67 -24.04 8.64
CA LYS A 15 2.61 -23.46 9.99
C LYS A 15 1.67 -22.26 10.08
N CYS A 16 1.01 -21.88 8.99
CA CYS A 16 0.03 -20.81 9.00
C CYS A 16 -1.13 -21.20 9.92
N PRO A 17 -1.48 -20.37 10.93
CA PRO A 17 -2.65 -20.63 11.76
C PRO A 17 -3.94 -20.70 10.92
N ALA A 18 -4.92 -21.47 11.40
CA ALA A 18 -6.19 -21.65 10.71
C ALA A 18 -6.90 -20.31 10.45
N ALA A 19 -6.99 -19.44 11.46
CA ALA A 19 -7.62 -18.11 11.33
C ALA A 19 -6.96 -17.24 10.25
N TRP A 20 -5.66 -17.37 10.02
CA TRP A 20 -4.93 -16.64 8.99
C TRP A 20 -5.16 -17.24 7.60
N THR A 21 -5.23 -18.57 7.52
CA THR A 21 -5.66 -19.23 6.29
C THR A 21 -7.10 -18.83 5.94
N ASP A 22 -8.00 -18.83 6.91
CA ASP A 22 -9.39 -18.41 6.69
C ASP A 22 -9.49 -16.96 6.26
N ALA A 23 -8.70 -16.06 6.86
CA ALA A 23 -8.61 -14.66 6.43
C ALA A 23 -8.14 -14.52 4.97
N LEU A 24 -7.11 -15.27 4.55
CA LEU A 24 -6.65 -15.27 3.15
C LEU A 24 -7.77 -15.69 2.20
N PHE A 25 -8.44 -16.81 2.49
CA PHE A 25 -9.49 -17.33 1.62
C PHE A 25 -10.75 -16.47 1.62
N PHE A 26 -11.07 -15.84 2.76
CA PHE A 26 -12.14 -14.86 2.86
C PHE A 26 -11.85 -13.58 2.07
N GLN A 27 -10.58 -13.16 2.01
CA GLN A 27 -10.15 -11.93 1.34
C GLN A 27 -9.65 -12.14 -0.09
N LEU A 28 -9.81 -13.33 -0.69
CA LEU A 28 -9.44 -13.53 -2.11
C LEU A 28 -9.95 -12.40 -3.02
N PRO A 29 -11.21 -11.93 -2.93
CA PRO A 29 -11.68 -10.82 -3.78
C PRO A 29 -10.81 -9.56 -3.72
N VAL A 30 -10.23 -9.23 -2.57
CA VAL A 30 -9.34 -8.07 -2.41
C VAL A 30 -8.01 -8.29 -3.12
N LEU A 31 -7.45 -9.51 -3.08
CA LEU A 31 -6.24 -9.84 -3.85
C LEU A 31 -6.50 -9.84 -5.36
N VAL A 32 -7.71 -10.22 -5.78
CA VAL A 32 -8.15 -10.16 -7.18
C VAL A 32 -8.27 -8.72 -7.66
N GLU A 33 -8.97 -7.88 -6.90
CA GLU A 33 -9.16 -6.47 -7.23
C GLU A 33 -7.83 -5.71 -7.34
N ALA A 34 -6.87 -6.06 -6.48
CA ALA A 34 -5.52 -5.51 -6.53
C ALA A 34 -4.63 -6.11 -7.66
N GLY A 35 -5.15 -7.03 -8.47
CA GLY A 35 -4.40 -7.68 -9.56
C GLY A 35 -3.29 -8.64 -9.11
N ILE A 36 -3.21 -8.96 -7.82
CA ILE A 36 -2.18 -9.85 -7.24
C ILE A 36 -2.35 -11.28 -7.76
N LEU A 37 -3.60 -11.70 -8.03
CA LEU A 37 -3.93 -13.02 -8.56
C LEU A 37 -4.10 -13.05 -10.08
N ASP A 38 -3.70 -11.99 -10.80
CA ASP A 38 -3.83 -11.98 -12.26
C ASP A 38 -2.94 -13.04 -12.92
N ASN A 39 -1.73 -13.21 -12.39
CA ASN A 39 -0.73 -14.18 -12.82
C ASN A 39 0.06 -14.78 -11.64
N GLU A 40 0.75 -15.87 -11.90
CA GLU A 40 1.52 -16.64 -10.93
C GLU A 40 2.76 -15.93 -10.40
N ARG A 41 3.39 -15.03 -11.15
CA ARG A 41 4.56 -14.28 -10.67
C ARG A 41 4.16 -13.35 -9.55
N ARG A 42 3.12 -12.53 -9.75
CA ARG A 42 2.60 -11.61 -8.73
C ARG A 42 2.24 -12.34 -7.45
N TRP A 43 1.48 -13.43 -7.56
CA TRP A 43 1.13 -14.25 -6.41
C TRP A 43 2.36 -14.87 -5.73
N CYS A 44 3.29 -15.46 -6.49
CA CYS A 44 4.49 -16.07 -5.92
C CYS A 44 5.35 -15.06 -5.17
N HIS A 45 5.53 -13.85 -5.70
CA HIS A 45 6.27 -12.78 -5.02
C HIS A 45 5.53 -12.27 -3.77
N PHE A 46 4.21 -12.09 -3.85
CA PHE A 46 3.39 -11.69 -2.70
C PHE A 46 3.45 -12.73 -1.58
N ALA A 47 3.18 -14.00 -1.89
CA ALA A 47 3.21 -15.10 -0.94
C ALA A 47 4.61 -15.30 -0.34
N ALA A 48 5.67 -15.16 -1.13
CA ALA A 48 7.04 -15.22 -0.65
C ALA A 48 7.38 -14.08 0.32
N THR A 49 6.90 -12.86 0.03
CA THR A 49 7.05 -11.71 0.90
C THR A 49 6.38 -11.99 2.25
N VAL A 50 5.09 -12.35 2.26
CA VAL A 50 4.35 -12.72 3.49
C VAL A 50 5.10 -13.80 4.28
N TYR A 51 5.50 -14.88 3.61
CA TYR A 51 6.15 -16.01 4.27
C TYR A 51 7.49 -15.62 4.89
N HIS A 52 8.23 -14.72 4.24
CA HIS A 52 9.48 -14.20 4.76
C HIS A 52 9.26 -13.26 5.95
N GLU A 53 8.38 -12.26 5.82
CA GLU A 53 8.14 -11.26 6.87
C GLU A 53 7.64 -11.92 8.16
N THR A 54 6.83 -12.97 8.05
CA THR A 54 6.23 -13.67 9.21
C THR A 54 7.07 -14.83 9.74
N ASN A 55 8.30 -15.03 9.23
CA ASN A 55 9.14 -16.18 9.55
C ASN A 55 8.40 -17.53 9.42
N ALA A 56 7.78 -17.74 8.26
CA ALA A 56 6.89 -18.89 7.99
C ALA A 56 5.69 -18.95 8.93
N PHE A 57 5.04 -17.82 9.20
CA PHE A 57 3.90 -17.65 10.11
C PHE A 57 4.17 -18.02 11.58
N LYS A 58 5.44 -18.08 12.00
CA LYS A 58 5.80 -18.28 13.41
C LYS A 58 5.73 -17.00 14.20
N ASP A 59 6.03 -15.89 13.54
CA ASP A 59 6.09 -14.57 14.12
C ASP A 59 5.04 -13.74 13.37
N LEU A 60 3.90 -13.50 14.00
CA LEU A 60 2.79 -12.71 13.43
C LEU A 60 2.59 -11.39 14.18
N ARG A 61 3.27 -11.29 15.31
CA ARG A 61 3.27 -10.16 16.21
C ARG A 61 4.59 -10.15 16.94
N GLU A 62 5.29 -9.02 16.93
CA GLU A 62 6.53 -8.90 17.69
C GLU A 62 6.26 -9.08 19.20
N ASN A 63 7.15 -9.77 19.90
CA ASN A 63 7.03 -9.97 21.35
C ASN A 63 7.92 -9.02 22.16
N LEU A 64 8.97 -8.45 21.55
CA LEU A 64 9.99 -7.59 22.17
C LEU A 64 10.50 -8.10 23.54
N HIS A 65 10.52 -9.41 23.76
CA HIS A 65 10.88 -9.99 25.04
C HIS A 65 12.32 -10.52 25.01
N TYR A 66 13.27 -9.70 25.45
CA TYR A 66 14.69 -10.03 25.50
C TYR A 66 15.16 -10.25 26.94
N ARG A 67 16.00 -11.28 27.13
CA ARG A 67 16.52 -11.66 28.47
C ARG A 67 18.00 -11.36 28.68
N SER A 68 18.70 -10.88 27.66
CA SER A 68 20.10 -10.50 27.78
C SER A 68 20.41 -9.22 27.03
N THR A 69 21.32 -8.42 27.59
CA THR A 69 21.82 -7.20 26.98
C THR A 69 22.57 -7.48 25.68
N HIS A 70 23.28 -8.62 25.60
CA HIS A 70 23.90 -9.10 24.37
C HIS A 70 22.89 -9.27 23.23
N ALA A 71 21.74 -9.90 23.50
CA ALA A 71 20.71 -10.08 22.48
C ALA A 71 20.09 -8.74 22.04
N LEU A 72 19.91 -7.79 22.96
CA LEU A 72 19.49 -6.42 22.63
C LEU A 72 20.50 -5.72 21.71
N ARG A 73 21.79 -5.77 22.03
CA ARG A 73 22.85 -5.18 21.19
C ARG A 73 22.93 -5.83 19.82
N LYS A 74 22.70 -7.14 19.74
CA LYS A 74 22.67 -7.87 18.46
C LYS A 74 21.47 -7.46 17.60
N ALA A 75 20.29 -7.28 18.20
CA ALA A 75 19.08 -6.90 17.50
C ALA A 75 19.11 -5.42 17.04
N TRP A 76 19.64 -4.52 17.87
CA TRP A 76 19.73 -3.08 17.56
C TRP A 76 21.14 -2.52 17.81
N PRO A 77 22.14 -2.89 16.99
CA PRO A 77 23.53 -2.50 17.20
C PRO A 77 23.73 -0.98 17.15
N SER A 78 23.02 -0.28 16.26
CA SER A 78 23.09 1.18 16.16
C SER A 78 22.53 1.90 17.39
N ARG A 79 21.53 1.31 18.07
CA ARG A 79 20.83 1.93 19.20
C ARG A 79 21.44 1.56 20.54
N PHE A 80 21.80 0.29 20.70
CA PHE A 80 22.19 -0.29 21.98
C PHE A 80 23.66 -0.70 22.02
N GLY A 81 24.37 -0.75 20.88
CA GLY A 81 25.72 -1.29 20.80
C GLY A 81 26.75 -0.60 21.70
N ARG A 82 26.56 0.69 22.00
CA ARG A 82 27.44 1.47 22.89
C ARG A 82 26.93 1.59 24.32
N LYS A 83 25.73 1.08 24.64
CA LYS A 83 25.16 1.15 25.98
C LYS A 83 25.77 0.09 26.88
N SER A 84 26.04 0.45 28.13
CA SER A 84 26.46 -0.46 29.20
C SER A 84 25.36 -1.46 29.58
N ASP A 85 25.71 -2.53 30.28
CA ASP A 85 24.70 -3.48 30.78
C ASP A 85 23.75 -2.84 31.79
N ALA A 86 24.24 -1.92 32.62
CA ALA A 86 23.41 -1.15 33.56
C ALA A 86 22.36 -0.29 32.83
N GLU A 87 22.71 0.34 31.71
CA GLU A 87 21.75 1.11 30.91
C GLU A 87 20.68 0.24 30.24
N LEU A 88 21.01 -1.01 29.89
CA LEU A 88 20.11 -1.93 29.19
C LEU A 88 19.29 -2.81 30.14
N ALA A 89 19.73 -3.00 31.39
CA ALA A 89 19.06 -3.84 32.38
C ALA A 89 17.56 -3.53 32.55
N PRO A 90 17.10 -2.26 32.56
CA PRO A 90 15.67 -1.95 32.70
C PRO A 90 14.79 -2.40 31.51
N LEU A 91 15.40 -2.73 30.37
CA LEU A 91 14.69 -3.17 29.16
C LEU A 91 14.54 -4.71 29.11
N LEU A 92 15.27 -5.45 29.94
CA LEU A 92 15.22 -6.90 29.95
C LEU A 92 13.89 -7.38 30.55
N GLY A 93 13.20 -8.26 29.83
CA GLY A 93 11.88 -8.77 30.21
C GLY A 93 10.78 -7.70 30.21
N ASN A 94 11.05 -6.48 29.71
CA ASN A 94 10.14 -5.34 29.71
C ASN A 94 9.76 -4.95 28.27
N PRO A 95 8.83 -5.67 27.62
CA PRO A 95 8.50 -5.45 26.21
C PRO A 95 7.86 -4.07 25.96
N VAL A 96 7.10 -3.54 26.92
CA VAL A 96 6.48 -2.20 26.80
C VAL A 96 7.55 -1.12 26.83
N GLY A 97 8.44 -1.15 27.83
CA GLY A 97 9.55 -0.20 27.91
C GLY A 97 10.52 -0.33 26.74
N LEU A 98 10.77 -1.55 26.25
CA LEU A 98 11.58 -1.74 25.04
C LEU A 98 10.89 -1.14 23.81
N ALA A 99 9.58 -1.34 23.64
CA ALA A 99 8.81 -0.72 22.55
C ALA A 99 8.94 0.81 22.57
N ASP A 100 8.86 1.45 23.73
CA ASP A 100 9.04 2.91 23.82
C ASP A 100 10.44 3.36 23.38
N GLN A 101 11.47 2.55 23.63
CA GLN A 101 12.86 2.81 23.22
C GLN A 101 13.12 2.58 21.73
N VAL A 102 12.46 1.60 21.11
CA VAL A 102 12.71 1.25 19.71
C VAL A 102 11.74 1.93 18.74
N TYR A 103 10.51 2.15 19.19
CA TYR A 103 9.37 2.56 18.37
C TYR A 103 8.59 3.76 18.93
N GLY A 104 8.77 4.13 20.20
CA GLY A 104 7.98 5.18 20.85
C GLY A 104 8.72 6.49 21.08
N CYS A 105 8.25 7.25 22.06
CA CYS A 105 8.72 8.59 22.42
C CYS A 105 10.22 8.68 22.74
N TYR A 106 10.87 7.57 23.12
CA TYR A 106 12.30 7.52 23.40
C TYR A 106 13.15 7.03 22.21
N SER A 107 12.52 6.72 21.07
CA SER A 107 13.22 6.20 19.90
C SER A 107 14.08 7.24 19.17
N GLY A 108 13.89 8.53 19.46
CA GLY A 108 14.52 9.65 18.76
C GLY A 108 13.98 9.88 17.34
N ARG A 109 12.92 9.18 16.95
CA ARG A 109 12.24 9.36 15.65
C ARG A 109 11.23 10.50 15.76
N HIS A 110 11.03 11.21 14.65
CA HIS A 110 10.04 12.28 14.56
C HIS A 110 8.61 11.74 14.69
N ALA A 111 7.70 12.53 15.27
CA ALA A 111 6.31 12.16 15.48
C ALA A 111 5.56 11.80 14.18
N SER A 112 5.95 12.37 13.04
CA SER A 112 5.38 11.98 11.73
C SER A 112 5.65 10.52 11.34
N VAL A 113 6.66 9.88 11.95
CA VAL A 113 7.04 8.48 11.69
C VAL A 113 6.36 7.55 12.68
N ILE A 114 6.40 7.89 13.97
CA ILE A 114 5.98 6.99 15.06
C ILE A 114 4.59 7.31 15.63
N GLY A 115 4.08 8.53 15.39
CA GLY A 115 2.93 9.13 16.05
C GLY A 115 3.33 9.98 17.26
N ASP A 116 2.41 10.83 17.73
CA ASP A 116 2.54 11.58 18.99
C ASP A 116 2.29 10.65 20.20
N LEU A 117 3.09 9.58 20.30
CA LEU A 117 2.93 8.55 21.33
C LEU A 117 3.51 9.01 22.67
N VAL A 118 2.82 8.70 23.76
CA VAL A 118 3.34 8.84 25.13
C VAL A 118 3.91 7.50 25.64
N PRO A 119 4.69 7.48 26.74
CA PRO A 119 5.24 6.25 27.28
C PRO A 119 4.16 5.18 27.51
N GLY A 120 4.44 3.96 27.07
CA GLY A 120 3.54 2.80 27.15
C GLY A 120 2.72 2.54 25.90
N GLU A 121 2.54 3.53 25.01
CA GLU A 121 1.66 3.38 23.85
C GLU A 121 2.31 2.66 22.68
N ALA A 122 3.64 2.74 22.54
CA ALA A 122 4.35 2.14 21.41
C ALA A 122 4.18 0.62 21.32
N TRP A 123 3.90 -0.04 22.45
CA TRP A 123 3.64 -1.47 22.49
C TRP A 123 2.45 -1.89 21.64
N ALA A 124 1.38 -1.09 21.60
CA ALA A 124 0.22 -1.35 20.74
C ALA A 124 0.58 -1.27 19.24
N TRP A 125 1.65 -0.55 18.91
CA TRP A 125 2.06 -0.23 17.54
C TRP A 125 3.33 -0.96 17.08
N ARG A 126 3.78 -1.99 17.81
CA ARG A 126 4.88 -2.88 17.38
C ARG A 126 4.55 -3.57 16.05
N GLY A 127 5.48 -4.32 15.45
CA GLY A 127 5.20 -5.01 14.19
C GLY A 127 4.15 -6.11 14.32
N GLY A 128 3.23 -6.21 13.38
CA GLY A 128 2.26 -7.31 13.30
C GLY A 128 1.57 -7.42 11.94
N GLY A 129 0.91 -8.54 11.69
CA GLY A 129 0.22 -8.73 10.42
C GLY A 129 1.04 -9.45 9.35
N TRP A 130 0.46 -9.57 8.15
CA TRP A 130 1.04 -10.28 7.01
C TRP A 130 2.38 -9.71 6.54
N PHE A 131 2.57 -8.39 6.65
CA PHE A 131 3.81 -7.65 6.32
C PHE A 131 4.44 -6.96 7.54
N HIS A 132 4.09 -7.35 8.78
CA HIS A 132 4.63 -6.72 9.99
C HIS A 132 4.50 -5.18 10.03
N THR A 133 3.33 -4.66 9.64
CA THR A 133 3.03 -3.22 9.74
C THR A 133 3.33 -2.73 11.15
N THR A 134 4.05 -1.60 11.23
CA THR A 134 4.56 -1.02 12.48
C THR A 134 4.25 0.47 12.49
N PHE A 135 4.15 1.05 13.69
CA PHE A 135 3.82 2.45 13.98
C PHE A 135 2.35 2.82 13.76
N LYS A 136 1.92 3.83 14.52
CA LYS A 136 0.57 4.39 14.44
C LYS A 136 0.27 5.06 13.08
N PRO A 137 1.16 5.91 12.50
CA PRO A 137 0.81 6.65 11.29
C PRO A 137 0.52 5.78 10.05
N PRO A 138 1.32 4.72 9.74
CA PRO A 138 0.97 3.80 8.64
C PRO A 138 -0.36 3.09 8.86
N VAL A 139 -0.63 2.59 10.09
CA VAL A 139 -1.91 1.94 10.40
C VAL A 139 -3.08 2.91 10.22
N ASP A 140 -2.97 4.13 10.74
CA ASP A 140 -3.99 5.17 10.56
C ASP A 140 -4.19 5.54 9.09
N ALA A 141 -3.13 5.53 8.28
CA ALA A 141 -3.22 5.77 6.85
C ALA A 141 -3.98 4.65 6.13
N TYR A 142 -3.65 3.39 6.41
CA TYR A 142 -4.36 2.26 5.81
C TYR A 142 -5.81 2.20 6.28
N CYS A 143 -6.09 2.37 7.58
CA CYS A 143 -7.46 2.42 8.09
C CYS A 143 -8.30 3.48 7.36
N ARG A 144 -7.78 4.69 7.18
CA ARG A 144 -8.47 5.75 6.42
C ARG A 144 -8.75 5.34 4.98
N LYS A 145 -7.78 4.73 4.29
CA LYS A 145 -7.95 4.25 2.90
C LYS A 145 -8.99 3.14 2.80
N LEU A 146 -9.11 2.32 3.85
CA LEU A 146 -10.12 1.25 3.93
C LEU A 146 -11.48 1.74 4.46
N GLY A 147 -11.64 3.04 4.77
CA GLY A 147 -12.86 3.59 5.34
C GLY A 147 -13.15 3.14 6.78
N ILE A 148 -12.11 2.76 7.53
CA ILE A 148 -12.19 2.26 8.90
C ILE A 148 -11.91 3.42 9.87
N VAL A 149 -12.82 3.59 10.84
CA VAL A 149 -12.83 4.59 11.93
C VAL A 149 -11.61 4.39 12.88
N PRO A 150 -11.21 5.40 13.71
CA PRO A 150 -9.92 5.40 14.39
C PRO A 150 -9.53 4.10 15.06
N THR A 151 -8.25 3.82 14.89
CA THR A 151 -7.62 2.52 14.96
C THR A 151 -7.79 1.83 16.31
N PRO A 152 -8.31 0.59 16.35
CA PRO A 152 -8.30 -0.20 17.57
C PRO A 152 -6.89 -0.72 17.84
N ALA A 153 -6.48 -0.79 19.12
CA ALA A 153 -5.14 -1.22 19.51
C ALA A 153 -4.77 -2.64 19.01
N ASN A 154 -5.78 -3.46 18.68
CA ASN A 154 -5.63 -4.81 18.16
C ASN A 154 -5.71 -4.90 16.62
N ALA A 155 -5.71 -3.78 15.89
CA ALA A 155 -5.76 -3.79 14.42
C ALA A 155 -4.64 -4.65 13.80
N LEU A 156 -3.48 -4.67 14.45
CA LEU A 156 -2.30 -5.44 14.04
C LEU A 156 -2.33 -6.92 14.47
N ASP A 157 -3.35 -7.33 15.23
CA ASP A 157 -3.59 -8.71 15.65
C ASP A 157 -4.69 -9.39 14.79
N ASP A 158 -5.44 -8.60 14.00
CA ASP A 158 -6.52 -9.08 13.13
C ASP A 158 -5.96 -9.56 11.77
N PRO A 159 -6.09 -10.86 11.43
CA PRO A 159 -5.56 -11.39 10.18
C PRO A 159 -6.30 -10.89 8.93
N VAL A 160 -7.59 -10.55 9.01
CA VAL A 160 -8.35 -10.02 7.88
C VAL A 160 -7.90 -8.59 7.62
N LEU A 161 -7.84 -7.77 8.66
CA LEU A 161 -7.47 -6.37 8.53
C LEU A 161 -6.02 -6.20 8.06
N THR A 162 -5.09 -6.94 8.68
CA THR A 162 -3.67 -6.85 8.31
C THR A 162 -3.36 -7.41 6.93
N LEU A 163 -4.20 -8.30 6.38
CA LEU A 163 -4.06 -8.72 4.98
C LEU A 163 -4.41 -7.58 4.03
N ARG A 164 -5.47 -6.82 4.35
CA ARG A 164 -5.84 -5.63 3.57
C ARG A 164 -4.74 -4.56 3.64
N PHE A 165 -4.07 -4.42 4.79
CA PHE A 165 -2.89 -3.54 4.90
C PHE A 165 -1.75 -4.01 3.99
N ALA A 166 -1.44 -5.31 3.97
CA ALA A 166 -0.41 -5.86 3.08
C ALA A 166 -0.74 -5.67 1.59
N VAL A 167 -2.02 -5.83 1.21
CA VAL A 167 -2.47 -5.57 -0.18
C VAL A 167 -2.36 -4.09 -0.54
N LEU A 168 -2.70 -3.17 0.37
CA LEU A 168 -2.51 -1.73 0.15
C LEU A 168 -1.02 -1.38 -0.02
N GLU A 169 -0.16 -1.84 0.88
CA GLU A 169 1.29 -1.61 0.79
C GLU A 169 1.86 -2.15 -0.52
N TRP A 170 1.48 -3.38 -0.91
CA TRP A 170 1.88 -3.98 -2.17
C TRP A 170 1.47 -3.14 -3.39
N THR A 171 0.23 -2.64 -3.38
CA THR A 171 -0.32 -1.84 -4.48
C THR A 171 0.36 -0.48 -4.57
N GLU A 172 0.54 0.19 -3.43
CA GLU A 172 1.12 1.55 -3.35
C GLU A 172 2.60 1.60 -3.69
N THR A 173 3.31 0.49 -3.46
CA THR A 173 4.72 0.38 -3.80
C THR A 173 4.98 -0.15 -5.21
N GLY A 174 3.93 -0.35 -6.02
CA GLY A 174 4.03 -0.79 -7.42
C GLY A 174 4.59 -2.20 -7.57
N CYS A 175 4.35 -3.09 -6.59
CA CYS A 175 4.96 -4.41 -6.59
C CYS A 175 4.43 -5.32 -7.70
N ASN A 176 3.24 -5.06 -8.27
CA ASN A 176 2.71 -5.83 -9.40
C ASN A 176 3.64 -5.75 -10.61
N GLU A 177 4.03 -4.54 -11.03
CA GLU A 177 4.89 -4.31 -12.20
C GLU A 177 6.29 -4.90 -11.99
N VAL A 178 6.80 -4.81 -10.76
CA VAL A 178 8.10 -5.38 -10.40
C VAL A 178 8.05 -6.92 -10.38
N ALA A 179 6.96 -7.50 -9.87
CA ALA A 179 6.75 -8.93 -9.86
C ALA A 179 6.52 -9.49 -11.27
N ASP A 180 5.88 -8.75 -12.17
CA ASP A 180 5.74 -9.13 -13.58
C ASP A 180 7.10 -9.28 -14.27
N ALA A 181 8.05 -8.39 -13.95
CA ALA A 181 9.45 -8.47 -14.36
C ALA A 181 10.24 -9.60 -13.66
N ASN A 182 9.61 -10.28 -12.71
CA ASN A 182 10.18 -11.35 -11.88
C ASN A 182 11.41 -10.90 -11.08
N ASP A 183 11.41 -9.66 -10.58
CA ASP A 183 12.56 -9.08 -9.84
C ASP A 183 12.32 -9.13 -8.33
N LEU A 184 12.66 -10.26 -7.71
CA LEU A 184 12.51 -10.48 -6.27
C LEU A 184 13.24 -9.43 -5.42
N ARG A 185 14.41 -8.98 -5.89
CA ARG A 185 15.22 -8.01 -5.13
C ARG A 185 14.53 -6.65 -5.13
N ARG A 186 13.98 -6.20 -6.26
CA ARG A 186 13.23 -4.93 -6.32
C ARG A 186 11.92 -5.01 -5.56
N VAL A 187 11.21 -6.15 -5.57
CA VAL A 187 10.04 -6.36 -4.67
C VAL A 187 10.47 -6.22 -3.21
N ALA A 188 11.57 -6.86 -2.82
CA ALA A 188 12.08 -6.76 -1.46
C ALA A 188 12.46 -5.31 -1.08
N LYS A 189 13.04 -4.53 -2.01
CA LYS A 189 13.33 -3.10 -1.79
C LYS A 189 12.06 -2.28 -1.63
N ALA A 190 11.07 -2.50 -2.49
CA ALA A 190 9.78 -1.83 -2.43
C ALA A 190 9.14 -1.99 -1.04
N ILE A 191 9.08 -3.22 -0.53
CA ILE A 191 8.48 -3.50 0.78
C ILE A 191 9.34 -3.04 1.96
N ASN A 192 10.68 -3.14 1.89
CA ASN A 192 11.53 -2.73 3.03
C ASN A 192 11.73 -1.21 3.13
N THR A 193 11.59 -0.49 2.02
CA THR A 193 12.04 0.91 1.93
C THR A 193 11.01 1.85 1.31
N GLY A 194 9.84 1.33 0.91
CA GLY A 194 8.81 2.07 0.20
C GLY A 194 9.12 2.34 -1.28
N SER A 195 10.25 1.87 -1.80
CA SER A 195 10.63 2.08 -3.21
C SER A 195 11.46 0.93 -3.78
N ALA A 196 11.06 0.43 -4.94
CA ALA A 196 11.80 -0.57 -5.71
C ALA A 196 13.19 -0.07 -6.17
N ASP A 197 13.37 1.25 -6.26
CA ASP A 197 14.58 1.90 -6.78
C ASP A 197 15.46 2.50 -5.68
N SER A 198 15.17 2.16 -4.42
CA SER A 198 15.99 2.57 -3.28
C SER A 198 17.43 2.08 -3.40
N ASN A 199 18.38 2.95 -3.04
CA ASN A 199 19.80 2.60 -2.95
C ASN A 199 20.13 1.75 -1.70
N ILE A 200 19.14 1.50 -0.83
CA ILE A 200 19.29 0.65 0.35
C ILE A 200 19.07 -0.81 -0.07
N GLU A 201 19.97 -1.69 0.33
CA GLU A 201 19.78 -3.13 0.11
C GLU A 201 18.73 -3.70 1.06
N PRO A 202 17.82 -4.56 0.56
CA PRO A 202 16.80 -5.16 1.40
C PRO A 202 17.43 -6.24 2.28
N ASN A 203 16.94 -6.34 3.51
CA ASN A 203 17.38 -7.39 4.44
C ASN A 203 16.72 -8.73 4.09
N GLY A 204 17.41 -9.82 4.43
CA GLY A 204 16.83 -11.18 4.40
C GLY A 204 16.70 -11.84 3.03
N MET A 205 17.46 -11.40 2.01
CA MET A 205 17.33 -11.90 0.64
C MET A 205 17.41 -13.42 0.48
N ASP A 206 18.24 -14.12 1.25
CA ASP A 206 18.32 -15.59 1.17
C ASP A 206 17.01 -16.26 1.61
N GLY A 207 16.39 -15.73 2.66
CA GLY A 207 15.07 -16.18 3.12
C GLY A 207 13.98 -15.88 2.10
N ARG A 208 14.03 -14.71 1.46
CA ARG A 208 13.07 -14.32 0.39
C ARG A 208 13.20 -15.23 -0.82
N LYS A 209 14.42 -15.54 -1.27
CA LYS A 209 14.69 -16.47 -2.37
C LYS A 209 14.15 -17.87 -2.05
N ALA A 210 14.40 -18.37 -0.85
CA ALA A 210 13.89 -19.67 -0.42
C ALA A 210 12.35 -19.71 -0.38
N ALA A 211 11.71 -18.63 0.11
CA ALA A 211 10.27 -18.50 0.12
C ALA A 211 9.69 -18.42 -1.30
N PHE A 212 10.32 -17.67 -2.20
CA PHE A 212 9.92 -17.56 -3.60
C PHE A 212 10.05 -18.89 -4.34
N ALA A 213 11.19 -19.57 -4.23
CA ALA A 213 11.38 -20.90 -4.83
C ALA A 213 10.32 -21.91 -4.34
N ARG A 214 9.93 -21.81 -3.05
CA ARG A 214 8.85 -22.62 -2.49
C ARG A 214 7.48 -22.30 -3.10
N ALA A 215 7.15 -21.02 -3.26
CA ALA A 215 5.90 -20.59 -3.91
C ALA A 215 5.87 -21.02 -5.38
N TRP A 216 6.97 -20.79 -6.10
CA TRP A 216 7.13 -21.11 -7.52
C TRP A 216 6.94 -22.60 -7.81
N LYS A 217 7.41 -23.49 -6.91
CA LYS A 217 7.18 -24.95 -7.04
C LYS A 217 5.69 -25.35 -6.99
N ILE A 218 4.82 -24.50 -6.42
CA ILE A 218 3.40 -24.79 -6.24
C ILE A 218 2.56 -24.12 -7.33
N TRP A 219 2.87 -22.87 -7.67
CA TRP A 219 2.04 -22.05 -8.56
C TRP A 219 2.73 -21.57 -9.83
N GLY A 220 4.06 -21.64 -9.92
CA GLY A 220 4.79 -21.24 -11.12
C GLY A 220 4.49 -22.16 -12.30
N GLU A 221 4.39 -21.59 -13.51
CA GLU A 221 4.38 -22.37 -14.74
C GLU A 221 5.74 -23.07 -14.94
N PHE A 222 5.76 -24.23 -15.60
CA PHE A 222 6.98 -25.03 -15.83
C PHE A 222 8.05 -24.19 -16.59
N GLY A 223 8.95 -23.57 -15.83
CA GLY A 223 10.06 -22.73 -16.28
C GLY A 223 10.87 -22.28 -15.07
N ALA A 224 12.20 -22.17 -15.20
CA ALA A 224 13.11 -22.03 -14.06
C ALA A 224 12.74 -20.85 -13.14
N ALA A 225 12.69 -21.13 -11.83
CA ALA A 225 12.49 -20.12 -10.80
C ALA A 225 13.63 -19.08 -10.87
N ASP A 226 13.26 -17.81 -10.87
CA ASP A 226 14.16 -16.68 -10.54
C ASP A 226 15.15 -16.21 -11.63
N VAL A 227 14.76 -16.25 -12.91
CA VAL A 227 15.46 -15.47 -13.95
C VAL A 227 14.71 -14.14 -14.12
N PRO A 228 15.33 -12.97 -13.82
CA PRO A 228 14.76 -11.68 -14.17
C PRO A 228 14.48 -11.66 -15.68
N ALA A 229 13.30 -11.22 -16.08
CA ALA A 229 13.05 -10.99 -17.50
C ALA A 229 14.09 -9.97 -17.99
N ALA A 230 14.84 -10.29 -19.05
CA ALA A 230 15.80 -9.35 -19.62
C ALA A 230 15.06 -8.04 -19.94
N PRO A 231 15.60 -6.85 -19.58
CA PRO A 231 14.95 -5.60 -19.85
C PRO A 231 14.63 -5.51 -21.35
N VAL A 232 13.36 -5.20 -21.66
CA VAL A 232 12.97 -4.94 -23.04
C VAL A 232 13.61 -3.62 -23.44
N THR A 233 14.74 -3.68 -24.13
CA THR A 233 15.42 -2.50 -24.64
C THR A 233 14.63 -1.94 -25.83
N LEU A 234 14.62 -0.62 -25.99
CA LEU A 234 14.00 0.05 -27.15
C LEU A 234 14.53 -0.54 -28.48
N ALA A 235 15.80 -0.95 -28.51
CA ALA A 235 16.43 -1.63 -29.63
C ALA A 235 15.77 -2.99 -29.97
N LYS A 236 15.26 -3.73 -28.99
CA LYS A 236 14.59 -5.02 -29.20
C LYS A 236 13.17 -4.85 -29.72
N VAL A 237 12.47 -3.80 -29.28
CA VAL A 237 11.13 -3.42 -29.79
C VAL A 237 11.24 -2.94 -31.23
N VAL A 238 12.22 -2.09 -31.53
CA VAL A 238 12.49 -1.62 -32.90
C VAL A 238 12.95 -2.80 -33.78
N GLY A 239 13.80 -3.70 -33.26
CA GLY A 239 14.28 -4.89 -33.97
C GLY A 239 13.17 -5.88 -34.36
N ALA A 240 12.19 -6.12 -33.47
CA ALA A 240 11.05 -6.99 -33.73
C ALA A 240 10.07 -6.40 -34.77
N VAL A 241 9.92 -5.06 -34.77
CA VAL A 241 9.12 -4.35 -35.78
C VAL A 241 9.82 -4.35 -37.15
N THR A 242 11.15 -4.32 -37.19
CA THR A 242 11.92 -4.30 -38.45
C THR A 242 12.14 -5.66 -39.12
N THR A 243 12.05 -6.77 -38.37
CA THR A 243 12.33 -8.12 -38.91
C THR A 243 11.09 -8.94 -39.25
N GLY A 244 9.88 -8.43 -38.97
CA GLY A 244 8.62 -9.11 -39.31
C GLY A 244 8.38 -10.42 -38.55
N ALA A 245 9.16 -10.71 -37.50
CA ALA A 245 8.99 -11.91 -36.68
C ALA A 245 7.90 -11.67 -35.61
N VAL A 246 6.66 -11.49 -36.05
CA VAL A 246 5.47 -11.71 -35.21
C VAL A 246 4.69 -12.83 -35.88
N ALA A 247 4.85 -14.05 -35.38
CA ALA A 247 3.93 -15.13 -35.70
C ALA A 247 2.59 -14.80 -35.04
N VAL A 248 1.62 -14.42 -35.86
CA VAL A 248 0.22 -14.26 -35.46
C VAL A 248 -0.40 -15.65 -35.39
N GLU A 249 -0.59 -16.20 -34.18
CA GLU A 249 -1.65 -17.19 -33.99
C GLU A 249 -2.99 -16.46 -33.94
N ALA A 250 -3.90 -16.92 -34.79
CA ALA A 250 -5.17 -16.29 -35.08
C ALA A 250 -6.15 -16.39 -33.90
N GLY A 251 -6.73 -15.26 -33.51
CA GLY A 251 -7.97 -15.25 -32.72
C GLY A 251 -8.18 -13.99 -31.88
N GLY A 252 -8.81 -12.95 -32.46
CA GLY A 252 -9.54 -11.94 -31.66
C GLY A 252 -9.31 -10.47 -32.02
N ARG A 253 -10.32 -9.90 -32.68
CA ARG A 253 -10.76 -8.48 -32.73
C ARG A 253 -9.73 -7.35 -32.93
N ALA A 254 -9.93 -6.64 -34.05
CA ALA A 254 -9.16 -5.51 -34.55
C ALA A 254 -9.16 -4.26 -33.64
N VAL A 255 -7.98 -3.66 -33.49
CA VAL A 255 -7.78 -2.23 -33.23
C VAL A 255 -7.05 -1.63 -34.42
N ASN A 256 -7.68 -0.68 -35.10
CA ASN A 256 -7.07 0.06 -36.21
C ASN A 256 -6.04 1.05 -35.66
N ALA A 257 -4.75 0.78 -35.88
CA ALA A 257 -3.69 1.76 -35.75
C ALA A 257 -3.35 2.31 -37.16
N VAL A 258 -3.64 3.58 -37.37
CA VAL A 258 -3.23 4.33 -38.57
C VAL A 258 -1.72 4.58 -38.49
N LEU A 259 -0.98 4.09 -39.49
CA LEU A 259 0.44 4.39 -39.70
C LEU A 259 0.59 5.77 -40.39
N PRO A 260 1.59 6.61 -40.04
CA PRO A 260 1.94 7.76 -40.86
C PRO A 260 2.88 7.35 -42.01
N THR A 261 2.58 7.82 -43.23
CA THR A 261 3.43 7.73 -44.43
C THR A 261 4.53 8.81 -44.46
N PRO A 262 5.64 8.60 -45.20
CA PRO A 262 6.77 9.54 -45.29
C PRO A 262 6.43 10.78 -46.15
N PRO A 263 7.17 11.89 -46.01
CA PRO A 263 6.77 13.18 -46.55
C PRO A 263 7.03 13.29 -48.06
N ALA A 264 6.08 13.90 -48.76
CA ALA A 264 6.24 14.43 -50.11
C ALA A 264 6.32 15.98 -50.07
N ALA A 265 6.93 16.55 -51.12
CA ALA A 265 7.34 17.94 -51.31
C ALA A 265 6.24 19.02 -51.10
N PRO A 266 6.60 20.31 -50.93
CA PRO A 266 5.77 21.30 -50.25
C PRO A 266 4.72 21.91 -51.19
N VAL A 267 3.45 21.92 -50.77
CA VAL A 267 2.38 22.72 -51.40
C VAL A 267 1.45 23.32 -50.33
N ALA A 268 1.11 24.59 -50.56
CA ALA A 268 0.26 25.57 -49.87
C ALA A 268 -0.63 25.12 -48.68
N VAL A 269 -0.56 25.94 -47.62
CA VAL A 269 -1.31 25.85 -46.35
C VAL A 269 -2.78 26.29 -46.54
N PRO A 270 -3.78 25.45 -46.21
CA PRO A 270 -5.11 25.92 -45.85
C PRO A 270 -5.23 26.06 -44.32
N SER A 271 -5.93 27.11 -43.89
CA SER A 271 -6.16 27.50 -42.49
C SER A 271 -6.85 26.42 -41.65
N VAL A 272 -6.31 26.17 -40.46
CA VAL A 272 -6.90 25.30 -39.42
C VAL A 272 -8.13 26.00 -38.80
N PRO A 273 -9.28 25.32 -38.62
CA PRO A 273 -10.41 25.88 -37.88
C PRO A 273 -10.12 25.90 -36.37
N SER A 274 -10.47 27.02 -35.72
CA SER A 274 -10.29 27.23 -34.28
C SER A 274 -11.05 26.20 -33.45
N VAL A 275 -10.36 25.56 -32.51
CA VAL A 275 -10.97 24.71 -31.49
C VAL A 275 -11.65 25.59 -30.44
N ASP A 276 -12.93 25.34 -30.18
CA ASP A 276 -13.71 26.00 -29.13
C ASP A 276 -13.25 25.51 -27.75
N LEU A 277 -12.68 26.45 -26.97
CA LEU A 277 -12.16 26.23 -25.62
C LEU A 277 -13.19 26.48 -24.51
N ALA A 278 -14.45 26.76 -24.85
CA ALA A 278 -15.52 27.00 -23.87
C ALA A 278 -15.66 25.90 -22.79
N PRO A 279 -15.52 24.59 -23.09
CA PRO A 279 -15.67 23.54 -22.06
C PRO A 279 -14.55 23.56 -21.01
N ALA A 280 -13.33 23.94 -21.41
CA ALA A 280 -12.18 23.99 -20.52
C ALA A 280 -12.24 25.21 -19.58
N ARG A 281 -12.83 26.32 -20.04
CA ARG A 281 -13.11 27.50 -19.19
C ARG A 281 -14.16 27.21 -18.13
N GLN A 282 -15.20 26.46 -18.46
CA GLN A 282 -16.28 26.15 -17.52
C GLN A 282 -15.83 25.27 -16.34
N VAL A 283 -14.87 24.36 -16.56
CA VAL A 283 -14.27 23.54 -15.50
C VAL A 283 -13.33 24.37 -14.60
N ALA A 284 -12.60 25.32 -15.18
CA ALA A 284 -11.73 26.22 -14.42
C ALA A 284 -12.53 27.20 -13.55
N ASP A 285 -13.65 27.72 -14.06
CA ASP A 285 -14.53 28.62 -13.31
C ASP A 285 -15.19 27.88 -12.13
N GLN A 286 -15.68 26.65 -12.33
CA GLN A 286 -16.21 25.80 -11.26
C GLN A 286 -15.18 25.50 -10.16
N ALA A 287 -13.91 25.25 -10.52
CA ALA A 287 -12.85 25.04 -9.54
C ALA A 287 -12.53 26.31 -8.73
N SER A 288 -12.61 27.48 -9.35
CA SER A 288 -12.40 28.77 -8.66
C SER A 288 -13.51 29.11 -7.66
N ASP A 289 -14.75 28.72 -7.94
CA ASP A 289 -15.90 28.87 -7.03
C ASP A 289 -15.73 28.03 -5.75
N PHE A 290 -15.19 26.81 -5.84
CA PHE A 290 -14.93 25.97 -4.66
C PHE A 290 -13.83 26.52 -3.75
N VAL A 291 -12.80 27.14 -4.34
CA VAL A 291 -11.74 27.82 -3.57
C VAL A 291 -12.28 29.08 -2.90
N GLY A 292 -13.16 29.84 -3.59
CA GLY A 292 -13.86 30.99 -3.03
C GLY A 292 -14.77 30.63 -1.85
N ILE A 293 -15.54 29.54 -1.97
CA ILE A 293 -16.40 29.02 -0.89
C ILE A 293 -15.57 28.58 0.32
N GLY A 294 -14.46 27.87 0.09
CA GLY A 294 -13.55 27.44 1.17
C GLY A 294 -12.96 28.62 1.94
N LYS A 295 -12.57 29.69 1.24
CA LYS A 295 -12.04 30.90 1.86
C LYS A 295 -13.10 31.68 2.64
N ALA A 296 -14.31 31.82 2.08
CA ALA A 296 -15.44 32.47 2.74
C ALA A 296 -15.87 31.71 4.02
N LEU A 297 -15.87 30.38 3.99
CA LEU A 297 -16.16 29.54 5.17
C LEU A 297 -15.08 29.66 6.25
N GLY A 298 -13.81 29.77 5.85
CA GLY A 298 -12.70 29.99 6.77
C GLY A 298 -12.76 31.36 7.48
N GLU A 299 -13.03 32.42 6.73
CA GLU A 299 -13.18 33.79 7.26
C GLU A 299 -14.43 33.92 8.15
N PHE A 300 -15.53 33.25 7.77
CA PHE A 300 -16.75 33.20 8.57
C PHE A 300 -16.60 32.39 9.85
N GLY A 301 -15.85 31.28 9.81
CA GLY A 301 -15.49 30.49 10.99
C GLY A 301 -14.66 31.31 11.99
N ALA A 302 -13.71 32.12 11.52
CA ALA A 302 -12.92 33.02 12.36
C ALA A 302 -13.78 34.12 13.00
N PHE A 303 -14.78 34.66 12.29
CA PHE A 303 -15.72 35.66 12.82
C PHE A 303 -16.60 35.11 13.96
N LEU A 304 -17.07 33.86 13.84
CA LEU A 304 -17.93 33.20 14.84
C LEU A 304 -17.19 32.88 16.15
N VAL A 305 -15.89 32.63 16.10
CA VAL A 305 -15.04 32.43 17.30
C VAL A 305 -14.98 33.70 18.16
N GLY A 306 -15.13 34.88 17.56
CA GLY A 306 -15.15 36.17 18.26
C GLY A 306 -16.52 36.62 18.78
N HIS A 307 -17.63 35.98 18.38
CA HIS A 307 -18.99 36.41 18.69
C HIS A 307 -19.91 35.22 19.06
N PRO A 308 -19.70 34.59 20.23
CA PRO A 308 -20.32 33.30 20.58
C PRO A 308 -21.86 33.35 20.70
N LEU A 309 -22.45 34.53 20.96
CA LEU A 309 -23.91 34.71 21.01
C LEU A 309 -24.57 34.71 19.62
N MET A 310 -23.82 34.99 18.54
CA MET A 310 -24.33 34.99 17.15
C MET A 310 -24.25 33.60 16.49
N ALA A 311 -23.44 32.68 17.02
CA ALA A 311 -23.30 31.34 16.48
C ALA A 311 -24.63 30.55 16.53
N GLY A 312 -25.39 30.66 17.62
CA GLY A 312 -26.65 29.94 17.79
C GLY A 312 -27.73 30.28 16.75
N ALA A 313 -27.84 31.55 16.36
CA ALA A 313 -28.82 32.01 15.37
C ALA A 313 -28.44 31.59 13.94
N VAL A 314 -27.14 31.56 13.64
CA VAL A 314 -26.61 31.20 12.31
C VAL A 314 -26.69 29.70 12.05
N PHE A 315 -26.37 28.86 13.04
CA PHE A 315 -26.53 27.40 12.91
C PHE A 315 -28.00 26.99 12.73
N GLY A 316 -28.94 27.72 13.37
CA GLY A 316 -30.38 27.52 13.17
C GLY A 316 -30.85 27.84 11.74
N ALA A 317 -30.33 28.92 11.14
CA ALA A 317 -30.68 29.29 9.76
C ALA A 317 -30.06 28.34 8.71
N ILE A 318 -28.82 27.88 8.92
CA ILE A 318 -28.17 26.91 8.02
C ILE A 318 -28.86 25.54 8.09
N ALA A 319 -29.26 25.09 9.28
CA ALA A 319 -30.04 23.85 9.43
C ALA A 319 -31.39 23.93 8.72
N ALA A 320 -32.07 25.09 8.74
CA ALA A 320 -33.33 25.29 8.03
C ALA A 320 -33.17 25.24 6.49
N VAL A 321 -32.08 25.79 5.95
CA VAL A 321 -31.81 25.78 4.49
C VAL A 321 -31.42 24.37 3.98
N TRP A 322 -30.74 23.56 4.80
CA TRP A 322 -30.33 22.20 4.41
C TRP A 322 -31.36 21.10 4.70
N LEU A 323 -32.24 21.28 5.68
CA LEU A 323 -33.26 20.28 6.04
C LEU A 323 -34.58 20.44 5.25
N LEU A 324 -34.91 21.65 4.77
CA LEU A 324 -36.12 21.87 3.97
C LEU A 324 -36.19 21.05 2.67
N PRO A 325 -35.10 20.91 1.87
CA PRO A 325 -35.13 20.12 0.64
C PRO A 325 -35.32 18.62 0.90
N VAL A 326 -34.81 18.12 2.03
CA VAL A 326 -34.92 16.70 2.42
C VAL A 326 -36.35 16.37 2.86
N ALA A 327 -37.00 17.27 3.60
CA ALA A 327 -38.40 17.10 4.02
C ALA A 327 -39.39 17.20 2.85
N LEU A 328 -39.17 18.12 1.90
CA LEU A 328 -40.00 18.28 0.70
C LEU A 328 -39.81 17.14 -0.32
N GLY A 329 -38.62 16.53 -0.38
CA GLY A 329 -38.35 15.36 -1.20
C GLY A 329 -39.04 14.08 -0.71
N TRP A 330 -39.24 13.94 0.60
CA TRP A 330 -39.92 12.79 1.19
C TRP A 330 -41.45 12.85 0.98
N ALA A 331 -42.05 14.04 1.08
CA ALA A 331 -43.49 14.24 0.89
C ALA A 331 -43.99 13.96 -0.56
N ARG A 332 -43.11 14.00 -1.56
CA ARG A 332 -43.43 13.66 -2.97
C ARG A 332 -43.31 12.17 -3.31
N ARG A 333 -42.74 11.33 -2.44
CA ARG A 333 -42.64 9.88 -2.66
C ARG A 333 -43.73 9.05 -1.96
N VAL A 334 -44.56 9.68 -1.14
CA VAL A 334 -45.63 9.03 -0.36
C VAL A 334 -47.03 9.50 -0.81
N ARG A 335 -47.18 9.96 -2.05
CA ARG A 335 -48.46 10.19 -2.72
C ARG A 335 -48.49 9.51 -4.06
#